data_AF-A0A1Z8R8Z6-F1
#
_entry.id   AF-A0A1Z8R8Z6-F1
#
_cell.length_a   1.000
_cell.length_b   1.000
_cell.length_c   1.000
_cell.angle_alpha   90.00
_cell.angle_beta   90.00
_cell.angle_gamma   90.00
#
_symmetry.space_group_name_H-M   'P 1'
#
loop_
_entity.id
_entity.type
_entity.pdbx_description
1 polymer ?
#
loop_
_entity_poly.entity_id
_entity_poly.type
_entity_poly.pdbx_seq_one_letter_code
_entity_poly.pdbx_strand_id
1 'polypeptide(L)'
;MALDTRVDVHQALRVFQKIQQLGTREDDNYRYKGITATSDYDGYTLILKDDYVTLTILFHSKFKLEYRGAVRLVHFLEQLSDIDRHRAPRKHPD
;
A
#
# COMPACT_ATOMS: atom_id res chain seq x y z
N MET A 1 -14.01 18.56 -3.94
CA MET A 1 -13.40 17.85 -2.80
C MET A 1 -12.12 17.19 -3.30
N ALA A 2 -10.96 17.52 -2.72
CA ALA A 2 -9.70 16.90 -3.11
C ALA A 2 -9.68 15.45 -2.62
N LEU A 3 -9.59 14.49 -3.55
CA LEU A 3 -9.57 13.06 -3.24
C LEU A 3 -8.34 12.65 -2.41
N ASP A 4 -7.29 13.46 -2.45
CA ASP A 4 -6.04 13.27 -1.71
C ASP A 4 -6.27 13.28 -0.19
N THR A 5 -7.31 13.97 0.29
CA THR A 5 -7.69 13.97 1.72
C THR A 5 -8.18 12.62 2.25
N ARG A 6 -8.44 11.65 1.37
CA ARG A 6 -8.87 10.30 1.75
C ARG A 6 -7.70 9.34 1.98
N VAL A 7 -6.47 9.76 1.72
CA VAL A 7 -5.28 8.93 1.96
C VAL A 7 -4.99 8.91 3.47
N ASP A 8 -5.08 7.73 4.07
CA ASP A 8 -4.61 7.47 5.43
C ASP A 8 -3.23 6.81 5.37
N VAL A 9 -2.20 7.58 5.75
CA VAL A 9 -0.81 7.10 5.76
C VAL A 9 -0.63 5.92 6.71
N HIS A 10 -1.27 5.92 7.88
CA HIS A 10 -1.16 4.81 8.83
C HIS A 10 -1.80 3.54 8.29
N GLN A 11 -2.92 3.66 7.56
CA GLN A 11 -3.51 2.55 6.83
C GLN A 11 -2.55 2.01 5.79
N ALA A 12 -1.96 2.87 4.96
CA ALA A 12 -1.03 2.45 3.93
C ALA A 12 0.21 1.74 4.50
N LEU A 13 0.73 2.20 5.65
CA LEU A 13 1.82 1.50 6.36
C LEU A 13 1.43 0.09 6.82
N ARG A 14 0.22 -0.09 7.38
CA ARG A 14 -0.27 -1.42 7.76
C ARG A 14 -0.45 -2.32 6.54
N VAL A 15 -0.97 -1.77 5.44
CA VAL A 15 -1.11 -2.50 4.17
C VAL A 15 0.26 -2.95 3.66
N PHE A 16 1.25 -2.06 3.63
CA PHE A 16 2.62 -2.40 3.24
C PHE A 16 3.16 -3.60 4.04
N GLN A 17 3.05 -3.56 5.37
CA GLN A 17 3.47 -4.67 6.24
C GLN A 17 2.75 -5.98 5.90
N LYS A 18 1.45 -5.94 5.62
CA LYS A 18 0.69 -7.13 5.23
C LYS A 18 1.10 -7.67 3.87
N ILE A 19 1.36 -6.80 2.90
CA ILE A 19 1.85 -7.22 1.58
C ILE A 19 3.21 -7.91 1.73
N GLN A 20 4.09 -7.41 2.60
CA GLN A 20 5.36 -8.10 2.89
C GLN A 20 5.18 -9.46 3.57
N GLN A 21 4.18 -9.60 4.45
CA GLN A 21 3.94 -10.83 5.21
C GLN A 21 3.16 -11.91 4.45
N LEU A 22 2.20 -11.49 3.61
CA LEU A 22 1.22 -12.37 2.95
C LEU A 22 1.41 -12.43 1.43
N GLY A 23 2.16 -11.49 0.87
CA GLY A 23 2.44 -11.40 -0.55
C GLY A 23 3.54 -12.32 -1.02
N THR A 24 3.72 -12.35 -2.33
CA THR A 24 4.84 -13.02 -2.98
C THR A 24 5.97 -12.01 -3.18
N ARG A 25 7.19 -12.38 -2.81
CA ARG A 25 8.38 -11.57 -3.09
C ARG A 25 8.76 -11.74 -4.56
N GLU A 26 8.86 -10.63 -5.28
CA GLU A 26 9.29 -10.53 -6.67
C GLU A 26 10.50 -9.57 -6.71
N ASP A 27 11.70 -10.14 -6.74
CA ASP A 27 12.98 -9.40 -6.63
C ASP A 27 13.05 -8.52 -5.36
N ASP A 28 13.04 -7.20 -5.54
CA ASP A 28 13.07 -6.16 -4.50
C ASP A 28 11.67 -5.69 -4.07
N ASN A 29 10.63 -6.29 -4.63
CA ASN A 29 9.25 -5.87 -4.44
C ASN A 29 8.41 -7.01 -3.83
N TYR A 30 7.26 -6.66 -3.28
CA TYR A 30 6.27 -7.61 -2.78
C TYR A 30 4.95 -7.37 -3.48
N ARG A 31 4.29 -8.44 -3.95
CA ARG A 31 3.01 -8.34 -4.64
C ARG A 31 1.93 -9.11 -3.89
N TYR A 32 0.79 -8.47 -3.65
CA TYR A 32 -0.37 -9.08 -3.00
C TYR A 32 -1.66 -8.40 -3.43
N LYS A 33 -2.67 -9.19 -3.80
CA LYS A 33 -4.01 -8.71 -4.23
C LYS A 33 -3.97 -7.58 -5.28
N GLY A 34 -3.03 -7.67 -6.22
CA GLY A 34 -2.87 -6.69 -7.30
C GLY A 34 -2.15 -5.40 -6.90
N ILE A 35 -1.71 -5.27 -5.65
CA ILE A 35 -0.89 -4.16 -5.19
C ILE A 35 0.57 -4.61 -5.09
N THR A 36 1.46 -3.79 -5.64
CA THR A 36 2.91 -3.93 -5.50
C THR A 36 3.40 -2.97 -4.43
N ALA A 37 4.14 -3.49 -3.46
CA ALA A 37 4.77 -2.78 -2.38
C ALA A 37 6.30 -2.81 -2.55
N THR A 38 6.92 -1.64 -2.51
CA THR A 38 8.38 -1.49 -2.63
C THR A 38 8.87 -0.51 -1.57
N SER A 39 10.10 -0.69 -1.11
CA SER A 39 10.77 0.24 -0.20
C SER A 39 12.11 0.64 -0.79
N ASP A 40 12.50 1.89 -0.61
CA ASP A 40 13.84 2.34 -0.99
C ASP A 40 14.89 1.75 -0.02
N TYR A 41 16.16 1.75 -0.46
CA TYR A 41 17.30 1.21 0.26
C TYR A 41 17.51 1.85 1.64
N ASP A 42 17.11 3.12 1.78
CA ASP A 42 17.17 3.86 3.05
C ASP A 42 16.09 3.45 4.07
N GLY A 43 15.07 2.69 3.63
CA GLY A 43 13.95 2.24 4.45
C GLY A 43 12.94 3.33 4.82
N TYR A 44 13.09 4.56 4.31
CA TYR A 44 12.24 5.70 4.65
C TYR A 44 11.18 6.01 3.60
N THR A 45 11.44 5.63 2.34
CA THR A 45 10.47 5.79 1.25
C THR A 45 9.76 4.47 0.98
N LEU A 46 8.43 4.50 1.05
CA LEU A 46 7.59 3.35 0.76
C LEU A 46 6.68 3.67 -0.42
N ILE A 47 6.52 2.72 -1.33
CA ILE A 47 5.68 2.89 -2.52
C ILE A 47 4.68 1.75 -2.54
N LEU A 48 3.40 2.11 -2.65
CA LEU A 48 2.29 1.21 -2.95
C LEU A 48 1.73 1.59 -4.32
N LYS A 49 1.67 0.64 -5.25
CA LYS A 49 1.16 0.90 -6.60
C LYS A 49 0.33 -0.22 -7.16
N ASP A 50 -0.60 0.15 -8.03
CA ASP A 50 -1.22 -0.73 -9.01
C ASP A 50 -0.87 -0.25 -10.44
N ASP A 51 -1.60 -0.72 -11.45
CA ASP A 51 -1.36 -0.35 -12.85
C ASP A 51 -1.64 1.14 -13.17
N TYR A 52 -2.30 1.87 -12.26
CA TYR A 52 -2.86 3.20 -12.53
C TYR A 52 -2.61 4.26 -11.46
N VAL A 53 -2.27 3.84 -10.25
CA VAL A 53 -2.09 4.67 -9.07
C VAL A 53 -0.78 4.33 -8.41
N THR A 54 -0.01 5.36 -8.09
CA THR A 54 1.20 5.28 -7.29
C THR A 54 1.03 6.15 -6.06
N LEU A 55 1.06 5.52 -4.88
CA LEU A 55 1.14 6.19 -3.59
C LEU A 55 2.57 6.05 -3.06
N THR A 56 3.26 7.18 -2.99
CA THR A 56 4.61 7.28 -2.43
C THR A 56 4.54 7.94 -1.07
N ILE A 57 4.92 7.23 -0.02
CA ILE A 57 5.01 7.72 1.35
C ILE A 57 6.47 8.10 1.60
N LEU A 58 6.64 9.34 2.01
CA LEU A 58 7.91 9.95 2.37
C LEU A 58 7.98 10.11 3.89
N PHE A 59 9.15 10.49 4.38
CA PHE A 59 9.38 10.78 5.78
C PHE A 59 8.42 11.87 6.33
N HIS A 60 8.14 11.81 7.64
CA HIS A 60 7.17 12.69 8.34
C HIS A 60 5.74 12.66 7.79
N SER A 61 5.26 11.48 7.37
CA SER A 61 3.87 11.27 6.91
C SER A 61 3.48 12.14 5.71
N LYS A 62 4.46 12.63 4.95
CA LYS A 62 4.20 13.25 3.66
C LYS A 62 3.94 12.16 2.65
N PHE A 63 3.02 12.39 1.73
CA PHE A 63 2.80 11.47 0.62
C PHE A 63 2.69 12.22 -0.69
N LYS A 64 2.97 11.51 -1.78
CA LYS A 64 2.68 11.90 -3.16
C LYS A 64 1.73 10.87 -3.74
N LEU A 65 0.75 11.35 -4.48
CA LEU A 65 -0.27 10.52 -5.10
C LEU A 65 -0.34 10.85 -6.58
N GLU A 66 -0.06 9.86 -7.42
CA GLU A 66 -0.09 9.98 -8.87
C GLU A 66 -1.14 9.01 -9.40
N TYR A 67 -2.12 9.49 -10.18
CA TYR A 67 -3.21 8.66 -10.67
C TYR A 67 -3.79 9.15 -12.00
N ARG A 68 -4.25 8.22 -12.85
CA ARG A 68 -4.91 8.53 -14.14
C ARG A 68 -6.44 8.53 -14.04
N GLY A 69 -6.96 9.38 -13.16
CA GLY A 69 -8.40 9.64 -13.01
C GLY A 69 -9.01 9.17 -11.68
N ALA A 70 -10.03 9.89 -11.23
CA ALA A 70 -10.64 9.74 -9.90
C ALA A 70 -11.17 8.34 -9.59
N VAL A 71 -11.80 7.67 -10.58
CA VAL A 71 -12.35 6.31 -10.40
C VAL A 71 -11.27 5.31 -10.04
N ARG A 72 -10.09 5.43 -10.66
CA ARG A 72 -8.96 4.53 -10.42
C ARG A 72 -8.39 4.73 -9.02
N LEU A 73 -8.32 5.99 -8.58
CA LEU A 73 -7.93 6.31 -7.21
C LEU A 73 -8.92 5.71 -6.18
N VAL A 74 -10.22 5.83 -6.41
CA VAL A 74 -11.22 5.25 -5.51
C VAL A 74 -11.04 3.74 -5.40
N HIS A 75 -10.90 3.04 -6.54
CA HIS A 75 -10.66 1.60 -6.57
C HIS A 75 -9.39 1.20 -5.82
N PHE A 76 -8.30 1.95 -6.01
CA PHE A 76 -7.04 1.73 -5.30
C PHE A 76 -7.21 1.85 -3.78
N LEU A 77 -7.91 2.90 -3.29
CA LEU A 77 -8.16 3.08 -1.85
C LEU A 77 -9.06 1.97 -1.27
N GLU A 78 -9.99 1.45 -2.06
CA GLU A 78 -10.81 0.29 -1.69
C GLU A 78 -9.95 -0.99 -1.56
N GLN A 79 -9.01 -1.22 -2.49
CA GLN A 79 -8.05 -2.33 -2.40
C GLN A 79 -7.18 -2.24 -1.14
N LEU A 80 -6.65 -1.04 -0.83
CA LEU A 80 -5.90 -0.83 0.42
C LEU A 80 -6.76 -1.17 1.64
N SER A 81 -8.03 -0.76 1.63
CA SER A 81 -8.97 -1.04 2.73
C SER A 81 -9.29 -2.53 2.88
N ASP A 82 -9.42 -3.27 1.78
CA ASP A 82 -9.61 -4.72 1.81
C ASP A 82 -8.39 -5.44 2.41
N ILE A 83 -7.17 -5.05 1.99
CA ILE A 83 -5.93 -5.60 2.53
C ILE A 83 -5.79 -5.25 4.02
N ASP A 84 -6.10 -4.01 4.43
CA ASP A 84 -6.02 -3.59 5.84
C ASP A 84 -7.05 -4.29 6.74
N ARG A 85 -8.17 -4.76 6.19
CA ARG A 85 -9.14 -5.58 6.94
C ARG A 85 -8.77 -7.06 6.98
N HIS A 86 -8.00 -7.54 6.01
CA HIS A 86 -7.60 -8.93 5.94
C HIS A 86 -6.74 -9.29 7.16
N ARG A 87 -7.29 -10.12 8.06
CA ARG A 87 -6.55 -10.62 9.22
C ARG A 87 -5.69 -11.79 8.75
N ALA A 88 -4.37 -11.68 8.91
CA ALA A 88 -3.51 -12.83 8.77
C ALA A 88 -4.00 -13.93 9.72
N PRO A 89 -4.00 -15.22 9.31
CA PRO A 89 -4.33 -16.31 10.22
C PRO A 89 -3.42 -16.20 11.45
N ARG A 90 -4.02 -16.22 12.64
CA ARG A 90 -3.25 -16.24 13.89
C ARG A 90 -2.37 -17.49 13.84
N LYS A 91 -1.04 -17.33 13.73
CA LYS A 91 -0.13 -18.42 14.04
C LYS A 91 -0.35 -18.73 15.53
N HIS A 92 -1.04 -19.84 15.81
CA HIS A 92 -1.07 -20.39 17.16
C HIS A 92 0.37 -20.85 17.46
N PRO A 93 1.03 -20.36 18.52
CA PRO A 93 2.23 -21.02 18.99
C PRO A 93 1.79 -22.33 19.66
N ASP A 94 2.21 -23.45 19.09
CA ASP A 94 2.19 -24.75 19.77
C ASP A 94 3.17 -24.75 20.95
#